data_AF-A0AA48RBC9-F1
#
_entry.id   AF-A0AA48RBC9-F1
#
_cell.length_a   1.000
_cell.length_b   1.000
_cell.length_c   1.000
_cell.angle_alpha   90.00
_cell.angle_beta   90.00
_cell.angle_gamma   90.00
#
_symmetry.space_group_name_H-M   'P 1'
#
loop_
_entity.id
_entity.type
_entity.pdbx_description
1 polymer ?
#
loop_
_entity_poly.entity_id
_entity_poly.type
_entity_poly.pdbx_seq_one_letter_code
_entity_poly.pdbx_strand_id
1 'polypeptide(L)' 'MSDNTDDDDMDGLSDPFSYEDLISQRAMAFYHVARLTDIVQDEAVKDLCLTMLRKLNASIKAPSTAELRSIEGSGKAR' A
#
# COMPACT_ATOMS: atom_id res chain seq x y z
N MET A 1 -33.55 1.86 -22.14
CA MET A 1 -32.10 1.74 -22.29
C MET A 1 -31.48 2.90 -21.55
N SER A 2 -31.15 2.68 -20.28
CA SER A 2 -30.22 3.52 -19.53
C SER A 2 -29.13 2.56 -19.08
N ASP A 3 -28.10 2.54 -19.91
CA ASP A 3 -26.80 1.94 -19.69
C ASP A 3 -26.08 2.83 -18.68
N ASN A 4 -25.91 2.35 -17.46
CA ASN A 4 -25.01 2.96 -16.49
C ASN A 4 -24.44 1.83 -15.66
N THR A 5 -23.23 1.44 -16.06
CA THR A 5 -22.31 0.55 -15.39
C THR A 5 -22.16 1.01 -13.94
N ASP A 6 -22.93 0.42 -13.03
CA ASP A 6 -22.52 0.37 -11.62
C ASP A 6 -21.36 -0.64 -11.58
N ASP A 7 -20.18 -0.12 -11.96
CA ASP A 7 -18.88 -0.77 -11.80
C ASP A 7 -18.76 -1.20 -10.34
N ASP A 8 -18.81 -2.52 -10.12
CA ASP A 8 -18.19 -3.26 -9.03
C ASP A 8 -17.72 -2.39 -7.86
N ASP A 9 -18.68 -1.94 -7.04
CA ASP A 9 -18.45 -1.27 -5.77
C ASP A 9 -17.50 -2.13 -4.93
N MET A 10 -16.24 -1.76 -4.92
CA MET A 10 -15.20 -2.21 -4.02
C MET A 10 -15.58 -1.82 -2.57
N ASP A 11 -16.61 -2.45 -1.95
CA ASP A 11 -17.20 -2.18 -0.62
C ASP A 11 -17.01 -0.76 -0.04
N GLY A 12 -17.27 0.31 -0.82
CA GLY A 12 -17.10 1.68 -0.31
C GLY A 12 -15.70 2.01 0.23
N LEU A 13 -14.67 1.28 -0.20
CA LEU A 13 -13.29 1.51 0.18
C LEU A 13 -12.70 2.56 -0.76
N SER A 14 -12.35 3.71 -0.19
CA SER A 14 -11.68 4.76 -0.93
C SER A 14 -10.43 4.25 -1.65
N ASP A 15 -10.20 4.77 -2.85
CA ASP A 15 -8.96 4.54 -3.60
C ASP A 15 -7.75 4.83 -2.69
N PRO A 16 -6.76 3.93 -2.56
CA PRO A 16 -5.52 4.20 -1.85
C PRO A 16 -4.89 5.56 -2.18
N PHE A 17 -5.00 6.06 -3.42
CA PHE A 17 -4.44 7.34 -3.83
C PHE A 17 -5.27 8.57 -3.42
N SER A 18 -6.45 8.37 -2.86
CA SER A 18 -7.27 9.45 -2.31
C SER A 18 -6.71 10.05 -1.01
N TYR A 19 -5.74 9.38 -0.38
CA TYR A 19 -5.11 9.84 0.87
C TYR A 19 -3.87 10.68 0.59
N GLU A 20 -3.67 11.76 1.34
CA GLU A 20 -2.52 12.65 1.18
C GLU A 20 -1.20 12.05 1.69
N ASP A 21 -1.24 11.22 2.73
CA ASP A 21 -0.05 10.66 3.36
C ASP A 21 0.25 9.23 2.89
N LEU A 22 1.55 8.95 2.66
CA LEU A 22 2.02 7.67 2.14
C LEU A 22 1.72 6.48 3.06
N ILE A 23 1.51 6.71 4.37
CA ILE A 23 1.21 5.63 5.31
C ILE A 23 -0.24 5.18 5.11
N SER A 24 -1.19 6.11 5.04
CA SER A 24 -2.60 5.84 4.73
C SER A 24 -2.77 5.22 3.35
N GLN A 25 -2.06 5.72 2.33
CA GLN A 25 -2.08 5.10 0.99
C GLN A 25 -1.63 3.63 1.05
N ARG A 26 -0.52 3.34 1.75
CA ARG A 26 0.01 1.98 1.90
C ARG A 26 -0.92 1.09 2.74
N ALA A 27 -1.52 1.63 3.80
CA ALA A 27 -2.47 0.91 4.65
C ALA A 27 -3.73 0.50 3.87
N MET A 28 -4.25 1.40 3.04
CA MET A 28 -5.40 1.09 2.18
C MET A 28 -5.04 0.10 1.08
N ALA A 29 -3.89 0.27 0.41
CA ALA A 29 -3.40 -0.72 -0.54
C ALA A 29 -3.23 -2.11 0.11
N PHE A 30 -2.73 -2.16 1.35
CA PHE A 30 -2.63 -3.40 2.11
C PHE A 30 -4.00 -4.02 2.36
N TYR A 31 -4.99 -3.22 2.77
CA TYR A 31 -6.36 -3.69 2.99
C TYR A 31 -7.00 -4.28 1.73
N HIS A 32 -6.86 -3.60 0.59
CA HIS A 32 -7.38 -4.08 -0.70
C HIS A 32 -6.78 -5.43 -1.10
N VAL A 33 -5.46 -5.59 -0.99
CA VAL A 33 -4.80 -6.87 -1.32
C VAL A 33 -5.18 -7.99 -0.33
N ALA A 34 -5.39 -7.65 0.95
CA ALA A 34 -5.78 -8.62 1.97
C ALA A 34 -7.16 -9.20 1.64
N ARG A 35 -8.11 -8.32 1.33
CA ARG A 35 -9.45 -8.71 0.91
C ARG A 35 -9.43 -9.53 -0.39
N LEU A 36 -8.61 -9.14 -1.36
CA LEU A 36 -8.44 -9.91 -2.59
C LEU A 36 -7.96 -11.34 -2.31
N THR A 37 -7.08 -11.52 -1.33
CA THR A 37 -6.55 -12.83 -0.93
C THR A 37 -7.65 -13.75 -0.37
N ASP A 38 -8.67 -13.20 0.27
CA ASP A 38 -9.78 -13.96 0.85
C ASP A 38 -10.78 -14.47 -0.21
N ILE A 39 -10.87 -13.78 -1.35
CA ILE A 39 -11.84 -14.10 -2.42
C ILE A 39 -11.23 -14.84 -3.61
N VAL A 40 -9.92 -14.73 -3.83
CA VAL A 40 -9.21 -15.37 -4.94
C VAL A 40 -9.17 -16.89 -4.73
N GLN A 41 -9.63 -17.63 -5.74
CA GLN A 41 -9.57 -19.10 -5.77
C GLN A 41 -8.32 -19.65 -6.46
N ASP A 42 -7.66 -18.84 -7.30
CA ASP A 42 -6.42 -19.23 -7.96
C ASP A 42 -5.24 -19.16 -6.98
N GLU A 43 -4.63 -20.31 -6.69
CA GLU A 43 -3.55 -20.42 -5.71
C GLU A 43 -2.28 -19.64 -6.11
N ALA A 44 -1.97 -19.53 -7.41
CA ALA A 44 -0.80 -18.75 -7.86
C ALA A 44 -1.03 -17.24 -7.66
N VAL A 45 -2.25 -16.77 -7.93
CA VAL A 45 -2.65 -15.38 -7.66
C VAL A 45 -2.68 -15.11 -6.16
N LYS A 46 -3.16 -16.06 -5.35
CA LYS A 46 -3.16 -15.97 -3.89
C LYS A 46 -1.75 -15.85 -3.31
N ASP A 47 -0.81 -16.66 -3.78
CA ASP A 47 0.61 -16.57 -3.39
C ASP A 47 1.24 -15.22 -3.76
N LEU A 48 0.87 -14.67 -4.91
CA LEU A 48 1.27 -13.33 -5.31
C LEU A 48 0.70 -12.27 -4.36
N CYS A 49 -0.59 -12.33 -4.02
CA CYS A 49 -1.22 -11.42 -3.07
C CYS A 49 -0.56 -11.50 -1.68
N LEU A 50 -0.30 -12.70 -1.17
CA LEU A 50 0.43 -12.89 0.09
C LEU A 50 1.84 -12.28 0.05
N THR A 51 2.52 -12.39 -1.09
CA THR A 51 3.83 -11.76 -1.29
C THR A 51 3.73 -10.23 -1.27
N MET A 52 2.72 -9.67 -1.92
CA MET A 52 2.46 -8.23 -1.92
C MET A 52 2.13 -7.71 -0.52
N LEU A 53 1.31 -8.43 0.25
CA LEU A 53 1.01 -8.08 1.65
C LEU A 53 2.26 -8.00 2.51
N ARG A 54 3.18 -8.97 2.40
CA ARG A 54 4.45 -8.94 3.14
C ARG A 54 5.28 -7.70 2.78
N LYS A 55 5.36 -7.36 1.49
CA LYS A 55 6.09 -6.17 1.01
C LYS A 55 5.44 -4.87 1.51
N LEU A 56 4.12 -4.76 1.43
CA LEU A 56 3.38 -3.59 1.90
C LEU A 56 3.53 -3.42 3.42
N ASN A 57 3.42 -4.49 4.21
CA ASN A 57 3.63 -4.45 5.66
C ASN A 57 5.06 -3.99 6.02
N ALA A 58 6.07 -4.48 5.30
CA ALA A 58 7.44 -4.02 5.48
C ALA A 58 7.61 -2.53 5.14
N SER A 59 6.92 -2.04 4.12
CA SER A 59 6.95 -0.63 3.72
C SER A 59 6.24 0.32 4.69
N ILE A 60 5.32 -0.20 5.52
CA ILE A 60 4.64 0.57 6.58
C ILE A 60 5.49 0.57 7.85
N LYS A 61 6.10 -0.56 8.21
CA LYS A 61 6.91 -0.72 9.43
C LYS A 61 8.30 -0.10 9.33
N ALA A 62 8.86 0.02 8.13
CA ALA A 62 10.15 0.67 7.98
C ALA A 62 9.99 2.17 8.29
N PRO A 63 10.71 2.75 9.28
CA PRO A 63 10.80 4.20 9.37
C PRO A 63 11.27 4.70 8.01
N SER A 64 10.60 5.73 7.49
CA SER A 64 10.93 6.33 6.20
C SER A 64 12.43 6.60 6.16
N THR A 65 13.19 5.76 5.45
CA THR A 65 14.64 5.94 5.31
C THR A 65 14.99 7.19 4.48
N ALA A 66 13.98 7.98 4.09
CA ALA A 66 14.14 9.31 3.54
C ALA A 66 14.85 10.27 4.50
N GLU A 67 14.85 10.05 5.83
CA GLU A 67 15.53 10.92 6.80
C GLU A 67 16.97 10.51 7.15
N LEU A 68 17.46 9.34 6.72
CA LEU A 68 18.77 8.82 7.16
C LEU A 68 19.95 9.20 6.25
N ARG A 69 19.76 10.09 5.27
CA ARG A 69 20.83 10.58 4.38
C ARG A 69 21.15 12.07 4.53
N SER A 70 20.82 12.69 5.67
CA SER A 70 21.33 14.02 6.03
C SER A 70 22.26 13.94 7.23
N ILE A 71 23.41 13.26 7.04
CA ILE A 71 24.56 13.37 7.95
C ILE A 71 25.79 13.61 7.09
N GLU A 72 25.76 14.67 6.28
CA GLU A 72 26.99 15.21 5.69
C GLU A 72 27.56 16.26 6.65
N GLY A 73 28.82 16.06 7.00
CA GLY A 73 29.44 16.59 8.20
C GLY A 73 29.66 18.10 8.21
N SER A 74 29.51 18.68 9.40
CA SER A 74 30.27 19.85 9.81
C SER A 74 30.93 19.61 11.15
N GLY A 75 31.87 18.68 11.14
CA GLY A 75 32.96 18.63 12.11
C GLY A 75 34.17 19.36 11.54
N LYS A 76 34.26 20.67 11.75
CA LYS A 76 35.57 21.34 11.82
C LYS A 76 35.48 22.56 12.73
N ALA A 77 35.77 22.32 14.01
CA ALA A 77 36.27 23.34 14.89
C ALA A 77 37.58 23.88 14.31
N ARG A 78 37.63 25.19 14.07
CA ARG A 78 38.86 25.96 14.10
C ARG A 78 38.55 27.40 14.43
#